data_AF-A0A2M9CLX7-F1
#
_entry.id   AF-A0A2M9CLX7-F1
#
_cell.length_a   1.000
_cell.length_b   1.000
_cell.length_c   1.000
_cell.angle_alpha   90.00
_cell.angle_beta   90.00
_cell.angle_gamma   90.00
#
_symmetry.space_group_name_H-M   'P 1'
#
loop_
_entity.id
_entity.type
_entity.pdbx_description
1 polymer ?
#
loop_
_entity_poly.entity_id
_entity_poly.type
_entity_poly.pdbx_seq_one_letter_code
_entity_poly.pdbx_strand_id
1 'polypeptide(L)'
;MVGQEQRRITKASDIGILPFAPNHWRIVDKRSTRGGMDALIGFLTRRGDVYEVARIGQPHVRSYCADPSRVTELLLRPHTFMPPISMPLPDVDRSVVEVDAELDAELEAVSAPALVEAA
;
A
#
# COMPACT_ATOMS: atom_id res chain seq x y z
N MET A 1 -1.97 -29.60 12.12
CA MET A 1 -2.02 -28.15 11.84
C MET A 1 -3.35 -27.86 11.16
N VAL A 2 -4.35 -27.40 11.89
CA VAL A 2 -5.66 -27.05 11.32
C VAL A 2 -5.50 -25.71 10.63
N GLY A 3 -5.62 -25.70 9.30
CA GLY A 3 -5.66 -24.46 8.52
C GLY A 3 -6.77 -23.59 9.07
N GLN A 4 -6.42 -22.40 9.57
CA GLN A 4 -7.42 -21.44 9.99
C GLN A 4 -8.18 -21.00 8.75
N GLU A 5 -9.38 -21.54 8.58
CA GLU A 5 -10.34 -21.06 7.63
C GLU A 5 -10.61 -19.59 7.97
N GLN A 6 -10.05 -18.68 7.18
CA GLN A 6 -10.12 -17.26 7.39
C GLN A 6 -11.59 -16.84 7.22
N ARG A 7 -12.34 -16.80 8.33
CA ARG A 7 -13.77 -16.51 8.32
C ARG A 7 -14.02 -15.17 7.66
N ARG A 8 -14.62 -15.20 6.47
CA ARG A 8 -14.92 -14.00 5.70
C ARG A 8 -15.71 -13.01 6.56
N ILE A 9 -15.24 -11.78 6.64
CA ILE A 9 -15.96 -10.68 7.28
C ILE A 9 -17.03 -10.22 6.29
N THR A 10 -18.30 -10.28 6.70
CA THR A 10 -19.45 -10.03 5.81
C THR A 10 -20.30 -8.85 6.25
N LYS A 11 -20.11 -8.33 7.48
CA LYS A 11 -20.90 -7.23 8.03
C LYS A 11 -20.01 -6.18 8.68
N ALA A 12 -20.41 -4.91 8.56
CA ALA A 12 -19.68 -3.79 9.16
C ALA A 12 -19.69 -3.85 10.69
N SER A 13 -20.76 -4.38 11.28
CA SER A 13 -20.92 -4.59 12.73
C SER A 13 -19.84 -5.49 13.35
N ASP A 14 -19.22 -6.33 12.52
CA ASP A 14 -18.20 -7.30 12.92
C ASP A 14 -16.81 -6.68 12.97
N ILE A 15 -16.66 -5.43 12.49
CA ILE A 15 -15.39 -4.71 12.45
C ILE A 15 -15.35 -3.72 13.61
N GLY A 16 -14.28 -3.79 14.41
CA GLY A 16 -13.96 -2.79 15.42
C GLY A 16 -12.80 -1.91 14.95
N ILE A 17 -12.90 -0.60 15.16
CA ILE A 17 -11.80 0.34 14.95
C ILE A 17 -11.45 0.89 16.34
N LEU A 18 -10.27 0.56 16.83
CA LEU A 18 -9.84 0.90 18.19
C LEU A 18 -8.58 1.77 18.13
N PRO A 19 -8.51 2.89 18.87
CA PRO A 19 -7.31 3.71 18.91
C PRO A 19 -6.14 2.92 19.50
N PHE A 20 -4.94 3.13 18.95
CA PHE A 20 -3.69 2.53 19.45
C PHE A 20 -2.60 3.58 19.70
N ALA A 21 -2.50 4.61 18.85
CA ALA A 21 -1.58 5.72 19.02
C ALA A 21 -2.22 7.00 18.44
N PRO A 22 -1.65 8.20 18.68
CA PRO A 22 -2.15 9.43 18.04
C PRO A 22 -2.21 9.25 16.52
N ASN A 23 -3.37 9.52 15.92
CA ASN A 23 -3.62 9.33 14.48
C ASN A 23 -3.52 7.89 13.95
N HIS A 24 -3.50 6.88 14.83
CA HIS A 24 -3.43 5.47 14.44
C HIS A 24 -4.44 4.61 15.18
N TRP A 25 -5.13 3.76 14.44
CA TRP A 25 -6.11 2.82 14.96
C TRP A 25 -5.82 1.41 14.45
N ARG A 26 -6.10 0.42 15.30
CA ARG A 26 -6.13 -0.98 14.92
C ARG A 26 -7.55 -1.36 14.47
N ILE A 27 -7.61 -2.22 13.46
CA ILE A 27 -8.85 -2.73 12.89
C ILE A 27 -8.95 -4.21 13.28
N VAL A 28 -10.02 -4.58 13.98
CA VAL A 28 -10.17 -5.92 14.57
C VAL A 28 -11.48 -6.61 14.17
N ASP A 29 -11.45 -7.93 14.00
CA ASP A 29 -12.64 -8.77 13.84
C ASP A 29 -13.22 -9.04 15.24
N LYS A 30 -14.36 -8.41 15.52
CA LYS A 30 -15.08 -8.54 16.80
C LYS A 30 -15.64 -9.95 17.03
N ARG A 31 -15.72 -10.79 15.99
CA ARG A 31 -16.17 -12.19 16.11
C ARG A 31 -15.04 -13.12 16.56
N SER A 32 -13.79 -12.67 16.51
CA SER A 32 -12.65 -13.48 16.94
C SER A 32 -12.70 -13.68 18.46
N THR A 33 -12.80 -14.93 18.88
CA THR A 33 -12.86 -15.32 20.30
C THR A 33 -11.48 -15.36 20.97
N ARG A 34 -10.40 -15.35 20.17
CA ARG A 34 -9.01 -15.43 20.67
C ARG A 34 -8.41 -14.08 21.05
N GLY A 35 -9.03 -12.98 20.61
CA GLY A 35 -8.57 -11.61 20.91
C GLY A 35 -7.15 -11.34 20.38
N GLY A 36 -6.59 -10.19 20.75
CA GLY A 36 -5.19 -9.84 20.44
C GLY A 36 -4.87 -9.81 18.94
N MET A 37 -3.73 -10.41 18.57
CA MET A 37 -3.25 -10.46 17.18
C MET A 37 -4.11 -11.34 16.27
N ASP A 38 -4.75 -12.37 16.82
CA ASP A 38 -5.65 -13.27 16.08
C ASP A 38 -6.94 -12.58 15.64
N ALA A 39 -7.29 -11.45 16.26
CA ALA A 39 -8.41 -10.62 15.87
C ALA A 39 -7.99 -9.49 14.92
N LEU A 40 -6.71 -9.28 14.67
CA LEU A 40 -6.21 -8.10 13.96
C LEU A 40 -6.37 -8.28 12.44
N ILE A 41 -7.11 -7.37 11.80
CA ILE A 41 -7.37 -7.35 10.36
C ILE A 41 -6.44 -6.36 9.67
N GLY A 42 -6.09 -5.26 10.34
CA GLY A 42 -5.39 -4.15 9.70
C GLY A 42 -5.17 -2.95 10.60
N PHE A 43 -4.72 -1.88 9.97
CA PHE A 43 -4.44 -0.60 10.59
C PHE A 43 -5.10 0.51 9.79
N LEU A 44 -5.47 1.56 10.50
CA LEU A 44 -5.96 2.82 9.97
C LEU A 44 -5.02 3.92 10.47
N THR A 45 -4.57 4.77 9.57
CA THR A 45 -3.66 5.89 9.90
C THR A 45 -4.20 7.17 9.28
N ARG A 46 -4.27 8.25 10.04
CA ARG A 46 -4.58 9.58 9.50
C ARG A 46 -3.30 10.24 8.99
N ARG A 47 -3.31 10.65 7.72
CA ARG A 47 -2.24 11.36 7.01
C ARG A 47 -2.77 12.69 6.52
N GLY A 48 -2.61 13.75 7.32
CA GLY A 48 -3.22 15.05 7.04
C GLY A 48 -4.75 14.94 7.05
N ASP A 49 -5.36 15.16 5.90
CA ASP A 49 -6.82 15.16 5.72
C ASP A 49 -7.39 13.84 5.20
N VAL A 50 -6.54 12.83 4.98
CA VAL A 50 -6.97 11.52 4.50
C VAL A 50 -6.66 10.42 5.50
N TYR A 51 -7.40 9.33 5.39
CA TYR A 51 -7.20 8.11 6.14
C TYR A 51 -6.68 7.00 5.23
N GLU A 52 -5.55 6.43 5.62
CA GLU A 52 -4.87 5.30 4.98
C GLU A 52 -5.25 4.01 5.70
N VAL A 53 -5.71 3.01 4.95
CA VAL A 53 -6.08 1.68 5.44
C VAL A 53 -5.06 0.67 4.92
N ALA A 54 -4.49 -0.12 5.84
CA ALA A 54 -3.53 -1.17 5.59
C ALA A 54 -4.07 -2.51 6.09
N ARG A 55 -4.21 -3.51 5.21
CA ARG A 55 -4.67 -4.85 5.60
C ARG A 55 -3.50 -5.77 5.94
N ILE A 56 -3.66 -6.58 6.98
CA ILE A 56 -2.73 -7.66 7.32
C ILE A 56 -2.79 -8.74 6.24
N GLY A 57 -1.62 -9.24 5.84
CA GLY A 57 -1.46 -10.16 4.70
C GLY A 57 -1.33 -9.45 3.35
N GLN A 58 -1.72 -8.18 3.24
CA GLN A 58 -1.58 -7.37 2.01
C GLN A 58 -1.06 -5.95 2.31
N PRO A 59 0.09 -5.80 3.00
CA PRO A 59 0.57 -4.50 3.42
C PRO A 59 1.00 -3.60 2.25
N HIS A 60 1.23 -4.13 1.05
CA HIS A 60 1.51 -3.33 -0.13
C HIS A 60 0.24 -2.73 -0.76
N VAL A 61 -0.94 -3.26 -0.44
CA VAL A 61 -2.22 -2.72 -0.91
C VAL A 61 -2.73 -1.70 0.11
N ARG A 62 -2.65 -0.42 -0.26
CA ARG A 62 -3.18 0.70 0.53
C ARG A 62 -4.51 1.15 -0.04
N SER A 63 -5.48 1.40 0.83
CA SER A 63 -6.75 2.04 0.45
C SER A 63 -6.88 3.37 1.18
N TYR A 64 -7.45 4.37 0.52
CA TYR A 64 -7.56 5.72 1.07
C TYR A 64 -9.02 6.14 1.13
N CYS A 65 -9.39 6.88 2.19
CA CYS A 65 -10.72 7.46 2.35
C CYS A 65 -10.65 8.81 3.07
N ALA A 66 -11.61 9.69 2.77
CA ALA A 66 -11.72 10.99 3.43
C ALA A 66 -12.40 10.91 4.81
N ASP A 67 -13.21 9.88 5.04
CA ASP A 67 -13.99 9.69 6.26
C ASP A 67 -13.72 8.30 6.88
N PRO A 68 -13.39 8.22 8.18
CA PRO A 68 -13.08 6.96 8.85
C PRO A 68 -14.29 6.00 8.90
N SER A 69 -15.52 6.49 8.76
CA SER A 69 -16.73 5.66 8.70
C SER A 69 -16.74 4.74 7.48
N ARG A 70 -16.09 5.15 6.37
CA ARG A 70 -15.99 4.37 5.14
C ARG A 70 -14.95 3.25 5.18
N VAL A 71 -14.15 3.18 6.24
CA VAL A 71 -13.14 2.12 6.41
C VAL A 71 -13.78 0.73 6.41
N THR A 72 -14.95 0.60 7.04
CA THR A 72 -15.67 -0.69 7.06
C THR A 72 -16.10 -1.14 5.66
N GLU A 73 -16.60 -0.22 4.83
CA GLU A 73 -16.94 -0.50 3.43
C GLU A 73 -15.70 -0.95 2.64
N LEU A 74 -14.58 -0.27 2.82
CA LEU A 74 -13.32 -0.63 2.17
C LEU A 74 -12.87 -2.04 2.53
N LEU A 75 -13.14 -2.50 3.76
CA LEU A 75 -12.78 -3.84 4.23
C LEU A 75 -13.76 -4.92 3.78
N LEU A 76 -15.06 -4.60 3.69
CA LEU A 76 -16.12 -5.52 3.30
C LEU A 76 -16.23 -5.72 1.80
N ARG A 77 -15.81 -4.73 1.01
CA ARG A 77 -15.72 -4.92 -0.43
C ARG A 77 -14.77 -6.10 -0.69
N PRO A 78 -15.23 -7.22 -1.28
CA PRO A 78 -14.30 -8.01 -2.08
C PRO A 78 -13.71 -6.97 -3.03
N HIS A 79 -12.40 -6.93 -3.19
CA HIS A 79 -11.84 -6.08 -4.24
C HIS A 79 -12.58 -6.47 -5.51
N THR A 80 -13.54 -5.65 -5.95
CA THR A 80 -13.96 -5.64 -7.33
C THR A 80 -12.68 -5.21 -7.98
N PHE A 81 -11.90 -6.21 -8.40
CA PHE A 81 -10.95 -6.08 -9.46
C PHE A 81 -11.55 -5.02 -10.39
N MET A 82 -10.84 -3.91 -10.62
CA MET A 82 -10.89 -3.43 -11.99
C MET A 82 -10.59 -4.68 -12.80
N PRO A 83 -11.49 -5.14 -13.69
CA PRO A 83 -11.13 -6.24 -14.57
C PRO A 83 -9.76 -5.90 -15.15
N PRO A 84 -8.85 -6.87 -15.33
CA PRO A 84 -7.63 -6.60 -16.09
C PRO A 84 -8.08 -5.84 -17.34
N ILE A 85 -7.50 -4.67 -17.58
CA ILE A 85 -7.86 -3.85 -18.72
C ILE A 85 -7.62 -4.76 -19.93
N SER A 86 -8.69 -5.33 -20.49
CA SER A 86 -8.62 -6.18 -21.69
C SER A 86 -8.39 -5.36 -22.96
N MET A 87 -8.10 -4.06 -22.80
CA MET A 87 -7.55 -3.26 -23.87
C MET A 87 -6.04 -3.41 -23.83
N PRO A 88 -5.37 -3.72 -24.97
CA PRO A 88 -3.92 -3.60 -25.02
C PRO A 88 -3.58 -2.20 -24.51
N LEU A 89 -2.70 -2.13 -23.50
CA LEU A 89 -2.11 -0.85 -23.12
C LEU A 89 -1.59 -0.23 -24.42
N PRO A 90 -1.91 1.05 -24.71
CA PRO A 90 -1.28 1.72 -25.84
C PRO A 90 0.22 1.53 -25.68
N ASP A 91 0.91 1.18 -26.77
CA ASP A 91 2.36 1.06 -26.75
C ASP A 91 2.91 2.32 -26.08
N VAL A 92 3.58 2.11 -24.94
CA VAL A 92 4.20 3.21 -24.22
C VAL A 92 5.23 3.76 -25.17
N ASP A 93 5.03 4.99 -25.65
CA ASP A 93 6.02 5.69 -26.43
C ASP A 93 7.26 5.90 -25.55
N ARG A 94 8.26 5.05 -25.75
CA ARG A 94 9.52 5.04 -24.99
C ARG A 94 10.51 6.09 -25.51
N SER A 95 10.12 6.97 -26.44
CA SER A 95 10.96 8.07 -26.92
C SER A 95 11.43 9.02 -25.80
N VAL A 96 10.75 9.03 -24.65
CA VAL A 96 11.13 9.84 -23.48
C VAL A 96 12.28 9.21 -22.66
N VAL A 97 12.62 7.94 -22.87
CA VAL A 97 13.66 7.23 -22.09
C VAL A 97 15.07 7.47 -22.65
N GLU A 98 15.19 8.01 -23.87
CA GLU A 98 16.50 8.22 -24.51
C GLU A 98 17.21 9.52 -24.09
N VAL A 99 16.53 10.43 -23.38
CA VAL A 99 17.11 11.73 -22.99
C VAL A 99 18.01 11.64 -21.75
N ASP A 100 17.80 10.65 -20.89
CA ASP A 100 18.57 10.52 -19.63
C ASP A 100 19.93 9.83 -19.82
N ALA A 101 20.11 9.03 -20.87
CA ALA A 101 21.38 8.35 -21.13
C ALA A 101 22.49 9.29 -21.65
N GLU A 102 22.12 10.41 -22.27
CA GLU A 102 23.08 11.42 -22.74
C GLU A 102 23.61 12.28 -21.56
N LEU A 103 22.76 12.55 -20.56
CA LEU A 103 23.17 13.30 -19.36
C LEU A 103 24.13 12.51 -18.45
N ASP A 104 23.94 11.19 -18.33
CA ASP A 104 24.84 10.34 -17.53
C ASP A 104 26.24 10.22 -18.14
N ALA A 105 26.35 10.25 -19.47
CA ALA A 105 27.63 10.22 -20.18
C ALA A 105 28.41 11.54 -20.05
N GLU A 106 27.72 12.69 -20.04
CA GLU A 106 28.37 13.99 -19.80
C GLU A 106 28.84 14.13 -18.33
N LEU A 107 28.11 13.55 -17.36
CA LEU A 107 28.50 13.60 -15.95
C LEU A 107 29.75 12.75 -15.63
N GLU A 108 29.92 11.60 -16.29
CA GLU A 108 31.13 10.77 -16.15
C GLU A 108 32.37 11.42 -16.80
N ALA A 109 32.22 12.15 -17.90
CA ALA A 109 33.32 12.83 -18.57
C ALA A 109 33.91 14.00 -17.76
N VAL A 110 33.09 14.66 -16.93
CA VAL A 110 33.52 15.78 -16.07
C VAL A 110 34.20 15.30 -14.77
N SER A 111 34.02 14.03 -14.38
CA SER A 111 34.52 13.48 -13.12
C SER A 111 35.84 12.71 -13.22
N ALA A 112 36.55 12.80 -14.36
CA ALA A 112 37.88 12.22 -14.49
C ALA A 112 38.91 13.05 -13.67
N PRO A 113 39.63 12.45 -12.70
CA PRO A 113 40.66 13.16 -11.96
C PRO A 113 41.82 13.51 -12.90
N ALA A 114 42.21 14.77 -12.93
CA ALA A 114 43.46 15.21 -13.53
C ALA A 114 44.62 14.47 -12.86
N LEU A 115 45.11 13.43 -13.54
CA LEU A 115 46.35 12.73 -13.19
C LEU A 115 47.49 13.73 -13.41
N VAL A 116 47.97 14.29 -12.32
CA VAL A 116 49.18 15.10 -12.24
C VAL A 116 50.35 14.19 -12.61
N GLU A 117 50.93 14.38 -13.79
CA GLU A 117 52.29 13.92 -14.08
C GLU A 117 53.26 14.65 -13.16
N ALA A 118 53.98 13.90 -12.34
CA ALA A 118 55.23 14.36 -11.74
C ALA A 118 56.18 13.16 -11.49
N ALA A 119 57.34 13.26 -12.14
CA ALA A 119 58.60 12.50 -11.99
C ALA A 119 58.81 11.32 -12.94
#